data_AF-A0A0A0JU03-F1
#
_entry.id   AF-A0A0A0JU03-F1
#
_cell.length_a   1.000
_cell.length_b   1.000
_cell.length_c   1.000
_cell.angle_alpha   90.00
_cell.angle_beta   90.00
_cell.angle_gamma   90.00
#
_symmetry.space_group_name_H-M   'P 1'
#
loop_
_entity.id
_entity.type
_entity.pdbx_description
1 polymer ?
#
loop_
_entity_poly.entity_id
_entity_poly.type
_entity_poly.pdbx_seq_one_letter_code
_entity_poly.pdbx_strand_id
1 'polypeptide(L)'
;MLSDLVDLVLPSSCALCHRPGASLCARCRSDVTDWLYPSPRPSVPTPPPPGMPVCWVTGEARGALRAVVTAYKDEDRRDLAPQLAGWLAPALRAVAGADPSARRA
;
A
#
# COMPACT_ATOMS: atom_id res chain seq x y z
N MET A 1 23.82 -4.66 -10.54
CA MET A 1 24.57 -4.46 -9.28
C MET A 1 25.21 -3.07 -9.20
N LEU A 2 24.49 -2.02 -9.61
CA LEU A 2 24.91 -0.62 -9.43
C LEU A 2 23.89 0.16 -8.60
N SER A 3 22.61 -0.22 -8.62
CA SER A 3 21.55 0.41 -7.83
C SER A 3 21.83 0.39 -6.33
N ASP A 4 22.29 -0.74 -5.78
CA ASP A 4 22.56 -0.87 -4.33
C ASP A 4 23.68 0.07 -3.85
N LEU A 5 24.63 0.40 -4.72
CA LEU A 5 25.72 1.34 -4.43
C LEU A 5 25.31 2.80 -4.64
N VAL A 6 24.37 3.06 -5.55
CA VAL A 6 23.84 4.41 -5.83
C VAL A 6 22.93 4.89 -4.71
N ASP A 7 22.16 4.01 -4.08
CA ASP A 7 21.30 4.33 -2.92
C ASP A 7 22.11 4.72 -1.67
N LEU A 8 23.39 4.34 -1.61
CA LEU A 8 24.32 4.74 -0.54
C LEU A 8 24.82 6.19 -0.70
N VAL A 9 24.72 6.76 -1.91
CA VAL A 9 25.29 8.08 -2.27
C VAL A 9 24.20 9.10 -2.61
N LEU A 10 23.03 8.66 -3.10
CA LEU A 10 21.89 9.51 -3.43
C LEU A 10 20.72 9.17 -2.49
N PRO A 11 20.26 10.10 -1.62
CA PRO A 11 19.11 9.85 -0.77
C PRO A 11 17.92 9.43 -1.63
N SER A 12 17.27 8.33 -1.25
CA SER A 12 16.10 7.76 -1.93
C SER A 12 15.19 8.86 -2.52
N SER A 13 14.87 8.75 -3.81
CA SER A 13 13.93 9.66 -4.45
C SER A 13 12.50 9.24 -4.12
N CYS A 14 11.61 10.22 -3.94
CA CYS A 14 10.20 9.96 -3.71
C CYS A 14 9.62 9.13 -4.87
N ALA A 15 8.94 8.03 -4.56
CA ALA A 15 8.36 7.13 -5.56
C ALA A 15 7.34 7.79 -6.48
N LEU A 16 6.73 8.92 -6.08
CA LEU A 16 5.73 9.61 -6.91
C LEU A 16 6.27 10.87 -7.60
N CYS A 17 6.96 11.74 -6.87
CA CYS A 17 7.40 13.03 -7.41
C CYS A 17 8.89 13.11 -7.74
N HIS A 18 9.63 12.02 -7.51
CA HIS A 18 11.06 11.85 -7.80
C HIS A 18 12.00 12.89 -7.17
N ARG A 19 11.51 13.73 -6.24
CA ARG A 19 12.37 14.63 -5.47
C ARG A 19 13.22 13.83 -4.47
N PRO A 20 14.48 14.19 -4.26
CA PRO A 20 15.36 13.50 -3.31
C PRO A 20 14.88 13.68 -1.87
N GLY A 21 15.12 12.67 -1.02
CA GLY A 21 15.07 12.80 0.44
C GLY A 21 14.36 11.67 1.18
N ALA A 22 13.29 11.11 0.64
CA ALA A 22 12.54 10.01 1.28
C ALA A 22 11.85 9.14 0.23
N SER A 23 11.66 7.85 0.56
CA SER A 23 10.93 6.89 -0.28
C SER A 23 9.53 7.36 -0.67
N LEU A 24 8.83 8.05 0.25
CA LEU A 24 7.61 8.78 -0.03
C LEU A 24 7.59 10.08 0.79
N CYS A 25 7.70 11.22 0.12
CA CYS A 25 7.73 12.53 0.78
C CYS A 25 6.36 12.88 1.42
N ALA A 26 6.36 13.82 2.37
CA ALA A 26 5.18 14.19 3.14
C ALA A 26 4.00 14.64 2.26
N ARG A 27 4.26 15.45 1.23
CA ARG A 27 3.23 15.89 0.26
C ARG A 27 2.58 14.70 -0.45
N CYS A 28 3.40 13.82 -1.04
CA CYS A 28 2.89 12.65 -1.76
C CYS A 28 2.19 11.66 -0.81
N ARG A 29 2.60 11.59 0.46
CA ARG A 29 1.88 10.84 1.49
C ARG A 29 0.49 11.44 1.74
N SER A 30 0.36 12.76 1.83
CA SER A 30 -0.94 13.44 1.94
C SER A 30 -1.83 13.16 0.72
N ASP A 31 -1.27 13.26 -0.49
CA ASP A 31 -2.00 12.94 -1.72
C ASP A 31 -2.53 11.50 -1.71
N VAL A 32 -1.81 10.55 -1.10
CA VAL A 32 -2.25 9.15 -0.94
C VAL A 32 -3.34 9.03 0.11
N THR A 33 -3.25 9.76 1.22
CA THR A 33 -4.25 9.68 2.29
C THR A 33 -5.64 10.11 1.83
N ASP A 34 -5.74 10.97 0.81
CA ASP A 34 -7.02 11.37 0.22
C ASP A 34 -7.75 10.21 -0.48
N TRP A 35 -7.03 9.15 -0.86
CA TRP A 35 -7.59 7.92 -1.44
C TRP A 35 -7.84 6.83 -0.41
N LEU A 36 -7.46 7.05 0.86
CA LEU A 36 -7.73 6.12 1.95
C LEU A 36 -9.10 6.40 2.57
N TYR A 37 -9.76 5.34 3.02
CA TYR A 37 -10.99 5.46 3.79
C TYR A 37 -10.69 5.80 5.26
N PRO A 38 -11.63 6.44 5.97
CA PRO A 38 -11.53 6.64 7.42
C PRO A 38 -11.40 5.33 8.20
N SER A 39 -11.96 4.24 7.68
CA SER A 39 -11.91 2.91 8.26
C SER A 39 -11.86 1.82 7.17
N PRO A 40 -11.22 0.67 7.41
CA PRO A 40 -11.24 -0.45 6.48
C PRO A 40 -12.68 -0.91 6.22
N ARG A 41 -12.97 -1.34 4.99
CA ARG A 41 -14.30 -1.81 4.59
C ARG A 41 -14.23 -3.06 3.72
N PRO A 42 -15.24 -3.94 3.75
CA PRO A 42 -15.33 -5.07 2.83
C PRO A 42 -15.41 -4.60 1.38
N SER A 43 -14.77 -5.35 0.47
CA SER A 43 -14.88 -5.18 -0.97
C SER A 43 -15.14 -6.53 -1.60
N VAL A 44 -16.32 -6.68 -2.19
CA VAL A 44 -16.77 -7.91 -2.84
C VAL A 44 -17.33 -7.53 -4.21
N PRO A 45 -16.88 -8.17 -5.31
CA PRO A 45 -17.46 -7.97 -6.62
C PRO A 45 -18.94 -8.35 -6.66
N THR A 46 -19.70 -7.74 -7.55
CA THR A 46 -21.11 -8.10 -7.79
C THR A 46 -21.28 -8.61 -9.23
N PRO A 47 -21.67 -9.88 -9.43
CA PRO A 47 -21.83 -10.94 -8.41
C PRO A 47 -20.48 -11.46 -7.87
N PRO A 48 -20.44 -12.04 -6.66
CA PRO A 48 -19.23 -12.63 -6.12
C PRO A 48 -18.85 -13.92 -6.87
N PRO A 49 -17.58 -14.11 -7.25
CA PRO A 49 -17.08 -15.39 -7.75
C PRO A 49 -17.29 -16.52 -6.72
N PRO A 50 -17.61 -17.76 -7.14
CA PRO A 50 -17.77 -18.89 -6.23
C PRO A 50 -16.51 -19.12 -5.38
N GLY A 51 -16.69 -19.27 -4.07
CA GLY A 51 -15.59 -19.53 -3.13
C GLY A 51 -14.69 -18.33 -2.81
N MET A 52 -14.99 -17.13 -3.32
CA MET A 52 -14.20 -15.93 -3.01
C MET A 52 -14.39 -15.52 -1.54
N PRO A 53 -13.30 -15.36 -0.75
CA PRO A 53 -13.40 -14.85 0.61
C PRO A 53 -13.79 -13.36 0.60
N VAL A 54 -14.30 -12.88 1.73
CA VAL A 54 -14.53 -11.44 1.91
C VAL A 54 -13.19 -10.72 1.96
N CYS A 55 -12.88 -9.92 0.94
CA CYS A 55 -11.70 -9.08 0.92
C CYS A 55 -11.96 -7.77 1.66
N TRP A 56 -10.92 -7.23 2.29
CA TRP A 56 -10.96 -5.94 2.97
C TRP A 56 -10.01 -4.96 2.29
N VAL A 57 -10.45 -3.70 2.20
CA VAL A 57 -9.70 -2.62 1.57
C VAL A 57 -9.58 -1.43 2.51
N THR A 58 -8.48 -0.68 2.41
CA THR A 58 -8.25 0.54 3.18
C THR A 58 -8.34 1.81 2.34
N GLY A 59 -8.52 1.69 1.03
CA GLY A 59 -8.69 2.83 0.12
C GLY A 59 -9.16 2.41 -1.27
N GLU A 60 -9.37 3.40 -2.13
CA GLU A 60 -9.57 3.18 -3.57
C GLU A 60 -8.21 3.14 -4.26
N ALA A 61 -7.88 2.03 -4.93
CA ALA A 61 -6.65 1.91 -5.72
C ALA A 61 -6.73 2.78 -7.01
N ARG A 62 -6.76 4.09 -6.81
CA ARG A 62 -6.84 5.16 -7.80
C ARG A 62 -5.83 6.26 -7.44
N GLY A 63 -5.59 7.17 -8.37
CA GLY A 63 -4.70 8.31 -8.20
C GLY A 63 -3.36 7.94 -7.55
N ALA A 64 -3.00 8.67 -6.50
CA ALA A 64 -1.73 8.52 -5.81
C ALA A 64 -1.60 7.14 -5.11
N LEU A 65 -2.68 6.58 -4.56
CA LEU A 65 -2.64 5.25 -3.93
C LEU A 65 -2.33 4.16 -4.96
N ARG A 66 -2.94 4.23 -6.16
CA ARG A 66 -2.61 3.30 -7.25
C ARG A 66 -1.14 3.42 -7.65
N ALA A 67 -0.63 4.64 -7.79
CA ALA A 67 0.75 4.87 -8.17
C ALA A 67 1.74 4.30 -7.15
N VAL A 68 1.48 4.46 -5.84
CA VAL A 68 2.33 3.85 -4.79
C VAL A 68 2.28 2.32 -4.84
N VAL A 69 1.10 1.74 -5.06
CA VAL A 69 0.96 0.28 -5.18
C VAL A 69 1.71 -0.25 -6.40
N THR A 70 1.61 0.44 -7.56
CA THR A 70 2.38 0.10 -8.76
C THR A 70 3.88 0.22 -8.53
N ALA A 71 4.35 1.32 -7.92
CA ALA A 71 5.75 1.50 -7.60
C ALA A 71 6.29 0.34 -6.75
N TYR A 72 5.54 -0.07 -5.71
CA TYR A 72 5.94 -1.18 -4.86
C TYR A 72 5.92 -2.54 -5.57
N LYS A 73 4.84 -2.85 -6.30
CA LYS A 73 4.58 -4.21 -6.78
C LYS A 73 5.20 -4.49 -8.16
N ASP A 74 5.31 -3.47 -9.01
CA ASP A 74 5.72 -3.58 -10.41
C ASP A 74 7.11 -2.94 -10.67
N GLU A 75 7.49 -1.90 -9.90
CA GLU A 75 8.72 -1.11 -10.13
C GLU A 75 9.81 -1.36 -9.06
N ASP A 76 9.65 -2.43 -8.27
CA ASP A 76 10.58 -2.89 -7.23
C ASP A 76 10.93 -1.85 -6.14
N ARG A 77 10.04 -0.89 -5.88
CA ARG A 77 10.16 0.08 -4.77
C ARG A 77 9.81 -0.55 -3.42
N ARG A 78 10.60 -1.54 -3.00
CA ARG A 78 10.44 -2.29 -1.75
C ARG A 78 10.57 -1.43 -0.50
N ASP A 79 11.24 -0.28 -0.62
CA ASP A 79 11.35 0.78 0.38
C ASP A 79 10.01 1.42 0.77
N LEU A 80 8.92 1.13 0.04
CA LEU A 80 7.54 1.53 0.37
C LEU A 80 6.81 0.56 1.31
N ALA A 81 7.41 -0.59 1.65
CA ALA A 81 6.79 -1.59 2.51
C ALA A 81 6.29 -1.03 3.86
N PRO A 82 7.04 -0.17 4.59
CA PRO A 82 6.57 0.38 5.87
C PRO A 82 5.30 1.23 5.72
N GLN A 83 5.19 2.01 4.64
CA GLN A 83 4.02 2.85 4.35
C GLN A 83 2.80 1.99 4.06
N LEU A 84 2.95 1.00 3.16
CA LEU A 84 1.87 0.08 2.81
C LEU A 84 1.43 -0.75 4.01
N ALA A 85 2.37 -1.24 4.82
CA ALA A 85 2.07 -1.96 6.05
C ALA A 85 1.25 -1.09 7.02
N GLY A 86 1.62 0.18 7.19
CA GLY A 86 0.87 1.13 8.02
C GLY A 86 -0.57 1.33 7.54
N TRP A 87 -0.78 1.46 6.23
CA TRP A 87 -2.12 1.65 5.66
C TRP A 87 -2.95 0.37 5.59
N LEU A 88 -2.33 -0.82 5.52
CA LEU A 88 -3.03 -2.10 5.46
C LEU A 88 -3.31 -2.70 6.85
N ALA A 89 -2.54 -2.34 7.87
CA ALA A 89 -2.70 -2.85 9.22
C ALA A 89 -4.14 -2.77 9.78
N PRO A 90 -4.93 -1.69 9.54
CA PRO A 90 -6.34 -1.66 9.95
C PRO A 90 -7.19 -2.75 9.29
N ALA A 91 -7.01 -3.02 7.99
CA ALA A 91 -7.74 -4.10 7.30
C ALA A 91 -7.34 -5.47 7.84
N LEU A 92 -6.05 -5.70 8.10
CA LEU A 92 -5.58 -6.96 8.70
C LEU A 92 -6.21 -7.19 10.09
N ARG A 93 -6.34 -6.14 10.91
CA ARG A 93 -7.04 -6.23 12.20
C ARG A 93 -8.52 -6.54 12.02
N ALA A 94 -9.18 -5.93 11.04
CA ALA A 94 -10.59 -6.21 10.74
C ALA A 94 -10.80 -7.67 10.30
N VAL A 95 -9.94 -8.18 9.41
CA VAL A 95 -9.93 -9.59 9.00
C VAL A 95 -9.73 -10.52 10.19
N ALA A 96 -8.72 -10.27 11.02
CA ALA A 96 -8.41 -11.10 12.19
C ALA A 96 -9.51 -11.05 13.28
N GLY A 97 -10.37 -10.02 13.26
CA GLY A 97 -11.56 -9.92 14.11
C GLY A 97 -12.79 -10.62 13.52
N ALA A 98 -12.94 -10.60 12.19
CA ALA A 98 -14.05 -11.23 11.49
C ALA A 98 -13.87 -12.75 11.30
N ASP A 99 -12.64 -13.21 11.12
CA ASP A 99 -12.29 -14.62 10.92
C ASP A 99 -11.04 -14.99 11.72
N PRO A 100 -11.18 -15.73 12.84
CA PRO A 100 -10.05 -16.21 13.63
C PRO A 100 -9.09 -17.14 12.87
N SER A 101 -9.57 -17.83 11.82
CA SER A 101 -8.73 -18.72 11.01
C SER A 101 -7.71 -17.95 10.17
N ALA A 102 -8.02 -16.70 9.81
CA ALA A 102 -7.13 -15.83 9.04
C ALA A 102 -5.83 -15.45 9.79
N ARG A 103 -5.73 -15.68 11.10
CA ARG A 103 -4.51 -15.47 11.89
C ARG A 103 -3.45 -16.56 11.69
N ARG A 104 -3.82 -17.68 11.08
CA ARG A 104 -2.95 -18.85 10.89
C ARG A 104 -2.36 -18.97 9.48
N ALA A 105 -2.81 -18.12 8.55
CA ALA A 105 -2.28 -18.00 7.20
C ALA A 105 -1.02 -17.13 7.17
#